data_AF-A0A7C5UWC7-F1
#
_entry.id   AF-A0A7C5UWC7-F1
#
_cell.length_a   1.000
_cell.length_b   1.000
_cell.length_c   1.000
_cell.angle_alpha   90.00
_cell.angle_beta   90.00
_cell.angle_gamma   90.00
#
_symmetry.space_group_name_H-M   'P 1'
#
loop_
_entity.id
_entity.type
_entity.pdbx_description
1 polymer ?
#
loop_
_entity_poly.entity_id
_entity_poly.type
_entity_poly.pdbx_seq_one_letter_code
_entity_poly.pdbx_strand_id
1 'polypeptide(L)'
;MNNTVLRPLYKELGFRSTRGDRFPTNIFPNIIEPGTKLGSISRDLAEELGVPRTIDVIEPATHDTGSAVAAAPIDEDSAYISCGTWSLVGVELDRPLINRKAMEYNFTNEGGAFNTIRFLKNVQGMWFIEQIRASLIRRGYNYSYQELTEMASKASGFKSFIDPDDPRFLVPLDMIEEIMKYLDETKQEKPDGIGGLVRIVLESLAMKYRYVIERMEDLTGKKLRR
;
A
#
# COMPACT_ATOMS: atom_id res chain seq x y z
N MET A 1 20.74 6.77 7.12
CA MET A 1 19.92 7.96 7.47
C MET A 1 18.75 7.45 8.30
N ASN A 2 18.71 7.74 9.61
CA ASN A 2 17.67 7.24 10.52
C ASN A 2 16.63 8.33 10.76
N ASN A 3 15.79 8.58 9.75
CA ASN A 3 14.56 9.36 9.93
C ASN A 3 13.45 8.38 10.26
N THR A 4 13.28 8.03 11.53
CA THR A 4 12.18 7.17 11.94
C THR A 4 11.62 7.66 13.26
N VAL A 5 10.35 8.02 13.25
CA VAL A 5 9.63 8.48 14.45
C VAL A 5 9.53 7.33 15.47
N LEU A 6 9.27 6.11 14.98
CA LEU A 6 9.20 4.88 15.75
C LEU A 6 10.31 3.92 15.32
N ARG A 7 11.18 3.48 16.23
CA ARG A 7 12.21 2.50 15.87
C ARG A 7 11.60 1.10 15.86
N PRO A 8 11.46 0.42 14.71
CA PRO A 8 10.77 -0.86 14.65
C PRO A 8 11.46 -1.97 15.45
N LEU A 9 12.78 -1.87 15.68
CA LEU A 9 13.52 -2.84 16.51
C LEU A 9 13.23 -2.71 18.01
N TYR A 10 12.95 -1.50 18.49
CA TYR A 10 12.79 -1.20 19.91
C TYR A 10 11.34 -0.88 20.30
N LYS A 11 10.47 -0.62 19.32
CA LYS A 11 9.11 -0.10 19.52
C LYS A 11 9.08 1.16 20.40
N GLU A 12 10.12 1.99 20.26
CA GLU A 12 10.30 3.23 21.01
C GLU A 12 10.32 4.42 20.06
N LEU A 13 9.85 5.57 20.56
CA LEU A 13 10.01 6.84 19.87
C LEU A 13 11.50 7.19 19.77
N GLY A 14 11.97 7.49 18.56
CA GLY A 14 13.38 7.65 18.28
C GLY A 14 13.71 8.80 17.35
N PHE A 15 13.50 10.04 17.77
CA PHE A 15 13.66 11.20 16.89
C PHE A 15 15.12 11.57 16.61
N ARG A 16 15.50 11.55 15.32
CA ARG A 16 16.61 12.32 14.76
C ARG A 16 16.19 12.81 13.38
N SER A 17 15.95 14.12 13.24
CA SER A 17 15.74 14.74 11.92
C SER A 17 17.06 14.79 11.14
N THR A 18 17.00 14.74 9.80
CA THR A 18 18.14 15.03 8.91
C THR A 18 18.73 16.43 9.12
N ARG A 19 17.97 17.35 9.73
CA ARG A 19 18.41 18.71 10.07
C ARG A 19 18.94 18.87 11.50
N GLY A 20 18.93 17.81 12.30
CA GLY A 20 19.39 17.84 13.70
C GLY A 20 18.33 18.28 14.72
N ASP A 21 17.16 18.73 14.28
CA ASP A 21 16.06 19.12 15.15
C ASP A 21 15.49 17.91 15.92
N ARG A 22 15.32 18.06 17.24
CA ARG A 22 14.66 17.08 18.11
C ARG A 22 13.25 17.57 18.41
N PHE A 23 12.24 16.75 18.12
CA PHE A 23 10.90 17.01 18.62
C PHE A 23 10.80 16.63 20.10
N PRO A 24 10.05 17.39 20.92
CA PRO A 24 9.82 17.05 22.31
C PRO A 24 9.02 15.74 22.39
N THR A 25 9.58 14.70 23.02
CA THR A 25 8.96 13.36 23.04
C THR A 25 7.75 13.28 23.95
N ASN A 26 7.58 14.23 24.87
CA ASN A 26 6.46 14.30 25.82
C ASN A 26 5.13 14.78 25.20
N ILE A 27 5.13 15.17 23.92
CA ILE A 27 3.88 15.49 23.21
C ILE A 27 3.19 14.23 22.66
N PHE A 28 3.89 13.10 22.64
CA PHE A 28 3.37 11.83 22.13
C PHE A 28 2.82 10.99 23.29
N PRO A 29 1.70 10.28 23.07
CA PRO A 29 1.23 9.30 24.04
C PRO A 29 2.21 8.12 24.13
N ASN A 30 2.09 7.35 25.22
CA ASN A 30 2.78 6.07 25.32
C ASN A 30 2.29 5.13 24.21
N ILE A 31 3.22 4.34 23.66
CA ILE A 31 2.89 3.32 22.67
C ILE A 31 2.22 2.16 23.40
N ILE A 32 1.10 1.71 22.86
CA ILE A 32 0.33 0.57 23.35
C ILE A 32 0.14 -0.43 22.20
N GLU A 33 -0.06 -1.69 22.54
CA GLU A 33 -0.27 -2.74 21.54
C GLU A 33 -1.76 -2.86 21.15
N PRO A 34 -2.06 -3.25 19.90
CA PRO A 34 -3.40 -3.65 19.52
C PRO A 34 -3.99 -4.71 20.46
N GLY A 35 -5.28 -4.58 20.76
CA GLY A 35 -6.01 -5.37 21.75
C GLY A 35 -6.02 -4.77 23.16
N THR A 36 -5.31 -3.65 23.40
CA THR A 36 -5.32 -2.98 24.70
C THR A 36 -6.69 -2.37 25.00
N LYS A 37 -7.26 -2.68 26.17
CA LYS A 37 -8.46 -2.02 26.68
C LYS A 37 -8.09 -0.62 27.20
N LEU A 38 -8.54 0.41 26.51
CA LEU A 38 -8.31 1.82 26.89
C LEU A 38 -9.17 2.24 28.07
N GLY A 39 -10.34 1.60 28.22
CA GLY A 39 -11.33 1.93 29.23
C GLY A 39 -12.73 1.73 28.67
N SER A 40 -13.68 2.49 29.17
CA SER A 40 -15.06 2.49 28.67
C SER A 40 -15.38 3.82 27.99
N ILE A 41 -16.40 3.81 27.13
CA ILE A 41 -16.86 5.01 26.41
C ILE A 41 -17.11 6.19 27.38
N SER A 42 -16.81 7.41 26.92
CA SER A 42 -17.02 8.60 27.74
C SER A 42 -18.51 8.78 28.07
N ARG A 43 -18.79 9.50 29.16
CA ARG A 43 -20.18 9.76 29.58
C ARG A 43 -20.95 10.48 28.47
N ASP A 44 -20.38 11.57 27.96
CA ASP A 44 -21.04 12.45 27.00
C ASP A 44 -21.42 11.70 25.71
N LEU A 45 -20.51 10.88 25.19
CA LEU A 45 -20.78 10.03 24.01
C LEU A 45 -21.81 8.93 24.30
N ALA A 46 -21.79 8.33 25.49
CA ALA A 46 -22.78 7.32 25.87
C ALA A 46 -24.20 7.89 25.96
N GLU A 47 -24.32 9.09 26.53
CA GLU A 47 -25.59 9.83 26.62
C GLU A 47 -26.08 10.27 25.23
N GLU A 48 -25.20 10.80 24.38
CA GLU A 48 -25.52 11.21 23.01
C GLU A 48 -25.99 10.03 22.14
N LEU A 49 -25.29 8.89 22.20
CA LEU A 49 -25.59 7.70 21.40
C LEU A 49 -26.69 6.81 22.02
N GLY A 50 -27.12 7.08 23.25
CA GLY A 50 -28.12 6.29 23.96
C GLY A 50 -27.66 4.87 24.31
N VAL A 51 -26.36 4.68 24.59
CA VAL A 51 -25.74 3.36 24.82
C VAL A 51 -25.21 3.20 26.25
N PRO A 52 -25.05 1.96 26.77
CA PRO A 52 -24.50 1.74 28.10
C PRO A 52 -23.05 2.20 28.23
N ARG A 53 -22.71 2.80 29.38
CA ARG A 53 -21.32 3.14 29.73
C ARG A 53 -20.41 1.94 29.96
N THR A 54 -20.94 0.72 29.96
CA THR A 54 -20.17 -0.52 30.09
C THR A 54 -19.54 -0.97 28.78
N ILE A 55 -19.75 -0.23 27.67
CA ILE A 55 -19.08 -0.50 26.40
C ILE A 55 -17.60 -0.18 26.55
N ASP A 56 -16.78 -1.20 26.28
CA ASP A 56 -15.33 -1.09 26.31
C ASP A 56 -14.80 -0.48 25.01
N VAL A 57 -13.79 0.39 25.15
CA VAL A 57 -12.99 0.92 24.04
C VAL A 57 -11.70 0.13 23.98
N ILE A 58 -11.50 -0.57 22.87
CA ILE A 58 -10.32 -1.39 22.59
C ILE A 58 -9.50 -0.70 21.51
N GLU A 59 -8.19 -0.63 21.68
CA GLU A 59 -7.25 -0.18 20.66
C GLU A 59 -7.12 -1.27 19.58
N PRO A 60 -7.58 -1.07 18.33
CA PRO A 60 -7.34 -2.02 17.27
C PRO A 60 -5.92 -1.85 16.69
N ALA A 61 -5.58 -2.62 15.65
CA ALA A 61 -4.48 -2.21 14.78
C ALA A 61 -4.92 -0.95 14.01
N THR A 62 -4.67 0.23 14.59
CA THR A 62 -5.25 1.51 14.14
C THR A 62 -4.84 1.94 12.75
N HIS A 63 -3.72 1.43 12.23
CA HIS A 63 -3.44 1.51 10.81
C HIS A 63 -4.33 0.54 10.04
N ASP A 64 -5.10 1.04 9.07
CA ASP A 64 -6.07 0.27 8.28
C ASP A 64 -5.48 -1.02 7.68
N THR A 65 -4.27 -0.96 7.12
CA THR A 65 -3.56 -2.11 6.56
C THR A 65 -3.13 -3.08 7.67
N GLY A 66 -2.83 -2.58 8.87
CA GLY A 66 -2.57 -3.41 10.04
C GLY A 66 -3.80 -4.24 10.42
N SER A 67 -4.99 -3.63 10.43
CA SER A 67 -6.24 -4.34 10.66
C SER A 67 -6.58 -5.33 9.54
N ALA A 68 -6.40 -4.94 8.28
CA ALA A 68 -6.68 -5.81 7.13
C ALA A 68 -5.79 -7.07 7.12
N VAL A 69 -4.50 -6.92 7.42
CA VAL A 69 -3.55 -8.04 7.52
C VAL A 69 -3.90 -8.94 8.70
N ALA A 70 -4.22 -8.37 9.87
CA ALA A 70 -4.59 -9.15 11.06
C ALA A 70 -5.86 -10.00 10.88
N ALA A 71 -6.74 -9.62 9.94
CA ALA A 71 -7.95 -10.38 9.60
C ALA A 71 -7.76 -11.35 8.42
N ALA A 72 -6.64 -11.26 7.70
CA ALA A 72 -6.39 -12.08 6.53
C ALA A 72 -6.01 -13.52 6.95
N PRO A 73 -6.49 -14.56 6.24
CA PRO A 73 -6.14 -15.95 6.53
C PRO A 73 -4.76 -16.30 5.95
N ILE A 74 -3.71 -15.63 6.44
CA ILE A 74 -2.34 -15.76 5.97
C ILE A 74 -1.48 -16.52 6.99
N ASP A 75 -0.51 -17.28 6.51
CA ASP A 75 0.51 -17.96 7.31
C ASP A 75 1.91 -17.37 7.06
N GLU A 76 2.94 -17.94 7.70
CA GLU A 76 4.32 -17.45 7.58
C GLU A 76 4.95 -17.58 6.17
N ASP A 77 4.32 -18.31 5.27
CA ASP A 77 4.74 -18.51 3.89
C ASP A 77 3.83 -17.77 2.90
N SER A 78 2.86 -17.01 3.40
CA SER A 78 1.88 -16.28 2.61
C SER A 78 2.34 -14.84 2.36
N ALA A 79 2.30 -14.41 1.10
CA ALA A 79 2.34 -13.00 0.76
C ALA A 79 0.92 -12.43 0.77
N TYR A 80 0.78 -11.16 1.14
CA TYR A 80 -0.47 -10.42 0.97
C TYR A 80 -0.30 -9.28 -0.03
N ILE A 81 -1.39 -8.95 -0.73
CA ILE A 81 -1.52 -7.75 -1.54
C ILE A 81 -2.78 -7.02 -1.09
N SER A 82 -2.59 -5.91 -0.37
CA SER A 82 -3.69 -5.01 -0.02
C SER A 82 -3.89 -4.02 -1.17
N CYS A 83 -4.91 -4.24 -2.01
CA CYS A 83 -5.19 -3.45 -3.22
C CYS A 83 -6.13 -2.28 -2.93
N GLY A 84 -5.60 -1.07 -2.80
CA GLY A 84 -6.36 0.19 -2.82
C GLY A 84 -5.81 1.16 -3.87
N THR A 85 -5.99 2.46 -3.64
CA THR A 85 -5.33 3.52 -4.41
C THR A 85 -3.82 3.29 -4.46
N TRP A 86 -3.25 2.87 -3.33
CA TRP A 86 -1.94 2.23 -3.22
C TRP A 86 -2.11 0.72 -3.07
N SER A 87 -1.14 -0.04 -3.56
CA SER A 87 -1.06 -1.46 -3.31
C SER A 87 0.11 -1.77 -2.37
N LEU A 88 -0.17 -2.40 -1.24
CA LEU A 88 0.84 -2.82 -0.29
C LEU A 88 1.08 -4.32 -0.46
N VAL A 89 2.29 -4.67 -0.92
CA VAL A 89 2.71 -6.05 -1.12
C VAL A 89 3.67 -6.43 0.00
N GLY A 90 3.29 -7.40 0.83
CA GLY A 90 4.00 -7.69 2.08
C GLY A 90 3.92 -9.12 2.57
N VAL A 91 4.67 -9.38 3.64
CA VAL A 91 4.63 -10.57 4.51
C VAL A 91 4.66 -10.13 5.97
N GLU A 92 4.21 -10.99 6.86
CA GLU A 92 4.44 -10.83 8.30
C GLU A 92 5.74 -11.51 8.72
N LEU A 93 6.55 -10.82 9.52
CA LEU A 93 7.78 -11.31 10.12
C LEU A 93 7.74 -11.15 11.63
N ASP A 94 8.40 -12.05 12.37
CA ASP A 94 8.54 -11.93 13.83
C ASP A 94 9.44 -10.77 14.27
N ARG A 95 10.30 -10.29 13.36
CA ARG A 95 11.29 -9.25 13.63
C ARG A 95 11.57 -8.42 12.38
N PRO A 96 11.95 -7.15 12.54
CA PRO A 96 12.19 -6.29 11.40
C PRO A 96 13.44 -6.74 10.63
N LEU A 97 13.35 -6.67 9.30
CA LEU A 97 14.43 -6.99 8.39
C LEU A 97 15.11 -5.67 7.96
N ILE A 98 16.28 -5.41 8.55
CA ILE A 98 17.02 -4.16 8.35
C ILE A 98 18.42 -4.49 7.84
N ASN A 99 18.61 -4.38 6.53
CA ASN A 99 19.91 -4.54 5.90
C ASN A 99 20.01 -3.64 4.65
N ARG A 100 21.21 -3.56 4.07
CA ARG A 100 21.48 -2.74 2.88
C ARG A 100 20.59 -3.12 1.69
N LYS A 101 20.34 -4.43 1.50
CA LYS A 101 19.54 -4.95 0.40
C LYS A 101 18.07 -4.55 0.51
N ALA A 102 17.50 -4.59 1.71
CA ALA A 102 16.14 -4.13 1.99
C ALA A 102 15.98 -2.62 1.74
N MET A 103 17.02 -1.84 2.07
CA MET A 103 17.08 -0.41 1.75
C MET A 103 17.16 -0.18 0.22
N GLU A 104 18.02 -0.90 -0.49
CA GLU A 104 18.18 -0.78 -1.95
C GLU A 104 16.90 -1.19 -2.71
N TYR A 105 16.19 -2.23 -2.25
CA TYR A 105 14.90 -2.62 -2.80
C TYR A 105 13.74 -1.73 -2.32
N ASN A 106 13.99 -0.81 -1.41
CA ASN A 106 13.04 0.14 -0.85
C ASN A 106 11.81 -0.56 -0.22
N PHE A 107 12.07 -1.46 0.73
CA PHE A 107 11.08 -2.08 1.61
C PHE A 107 10.99 -1.33 2.94
N THR A 108 9.81 -1.36 3.56
CA THR A 108 9.55 -0.79 4.89
C THR A 108 9.22 -1.89 5.91
N ASN A 109 9.42 -1.56 7.18
CA ASN A 109 9.06 -2.38 8.32
C ASN A 109 7.99 -1.63 9.13
N GLU A 110 6.73 -2.02 9.00
CA GLU A 110 5.62 -1.43 9.76
C GLU A 110 5.20 -2.34 10.93
N GLY A 111 4.65 -1.76 11.99
CA GLY A 111 4.07 -2.54 13.09
C GLY A 111 2.85 -3.34 12.62
N GLY A 112 2.81 -4.62 12.99
CA GLY A 112 1.64 -5.49 12.84
C GLY A 112 0.93 -5.73 14.17
N ALA A 113 -0.18 -6.47 14.13
CA ALA A 113 -0.84 -6.97 15.32
C ALA A 113 -0.01 -8.09 15.97
N PHE A 114 -0.30 -8.47 17.21
CA PHE A 114 0.35 -9.61 17.88
C PHE A 114 1.89 -9.55 17.88
N ASN A 115 2.46 -8.35 17.99
CA ASN A 115 3.91 -8.13 18.01
C ASN A 115 4.64 -8.57 16.71
N THR A 116 3.93 -8.67 15.59
CA THR A 116 4.54 -8.93 14.27
C THR A 116 5.05 -7.65 13.60
N ILE A 117 5.80 -7.82 12.53
CA ILE A 117 6.23 -6.78 11.60
C ILE A 117 5.62 -7.04 10.24
N ARG A 118 4.91 -6.06 9.71
CA ARG A 118 4.49 -6.02 8.30
C ARG A 118 5.65 -5.53 7.46
N PHE A 119 6.38 -6.46 6.87
CA PHE A 119 7.49 -6.17 5.96
C PHE A 119 6.96 -6.07 4.54
N LEU A 120 6.93 -4.85 4.00
CA LEU A 120 6.18 -4.58 2.78
C LEU A 120 6.84 -3.54 1.89
N LYS A 121 6.36 -3.46 0.66
CA LYS A 121 6.69 -2.40 -0.28
C LYS A 121 5.40 -1.77 -0.81
N ASN A 122 5.41 -0.44 -0.86
CA ASN A 122 4.37 0.32 -1.54
C ASN A 122 4.58 0.23 -3.05
N VAL A 123 3.50 -0.06 -3.76
CA VAL A 123 3.38 -0.04 -5.21
C VAL A 123 2.21 0.89 -5.54
N GLN A 124 2.35 1.73 -6.56
CA GLN A 124 1.20 2.52 -6.99
C GLN A 124 0.10 1.58 -7.49
N GLY A 125 -1.11 1.70 -6.94
CA GLY A 125 -2.16 0.68 -7.08
C GLY A 125 -3.24 1.08 -8.09
N MET A 126 -4.50 0.97 -7.67
CA MET A 126 -5.67 1.25 -8.50
C MET A 126 -5.86 2.74 -8.82
N TRP A 127 -5.01 3.61 -8.27
CA TRP A 127 -4.92 5.02 -8.66
C TRP A 127 -4.89 5.24 -10.18
N PHE A 128 -4.18 4.39 -10.93
CA PHE A 128 -4.15 4.48 -12.38
C PHE A 128 -5.55 4.38 -12.99
N ILE A 129 -6.36 3.42 -12.53
CA ILE A 129 -7.70 3.18 -13.07
C ILE A 129 -8.64 4.33 -12.66
N GLU A 130 -8.52 4.82 -11.44
CA GLU A 130 -9.25 6.01 -10.96
C GLU A 130 -8.94 7.24 -11.84
N GLN A 131 -7.67 7.50 -12.14
CA GLN A 131 -7.25 8.65 -12.94
C GLN A 131 -7.55 8.50 -14.43
N ILE A 132 -7.46 7.30 -14.99
CA ILE A 132 -7.93 7.01 -16.36
C ILE A 132 -9.42 7.29 -16.45
N ARG A 133 -10.22 6.81 -15.50
CA ARG A 133 -11.67 7.06 -15.46
C ARG A 133 -11.98 8.55 -15.33
N ALA A 134 -11.28 9.27 -14.45
CA ALA A 134 -11.43 10.73 -14.32
C ALA A 134 -11.08 11.47 -15.63
N SER A 135 -10.01 11.04 -16.31
CA SER A 135 -9.59 11.55 -17.61
C SER A 135 -10.63 11.31 -18.72
N LEU A 136 -11.29 10.15 -18.71
CA LEU A 136 -12.38 9.81 -19.63
C LEU A 136 -13.64 10.66 -19.39
N ILE A 137 -14.01 10.87 -18.12
CA ILE A 137 -15.16 11.72 -17.76
C ILE A 137 -14.97 13.14 -18.30
N ARG A 138 -13.77 13.72 -18.16
CA ARG A 138 -13.45 15.04 -18.74
C ARG A 138 -13.57 15.09 -20.27
N ARG A 139 -13.42 13.94 -20.94
CA ARG A 139 -13.56 13.77 -22.39
C ARG A 139 -14.99 13.38 -22.81
N GLY A 140 -15.95 13.37 -21.89
CA GLY A 140 -17.36 13.07 -22.17
C GLY A 140 -17.71 11.58 -22.13
N TYR A 141 -16.80 10.71 -21.70
CA TYR A 141 -17.03 9.27 -21.56
C TYR A 141 -17.21 8.89 -20.10
N ASN A 142 -18.36 8.29 -19.75
CA ASN A 142 -18.66 7.88 -18.38
C ASN A 142 -18.78 6.36 -18.27
N TYR A 143 -17.63 5.67 -18.22
CA TYR A 143 -17.58 4.23 -17.99
C TYR A 143 -17.55 3.92 -16.49
N SER A 144 -18.24 2.87 -16.09
CA SER A 144 -18.08 2.19 -14.81
C SER A 144 -16.77 1.39 -14.76
N TYR A 145 -16.31 1.06 -13.55
CA TYR A 145 -15.14 0.18 -13.39
C TYR A 145 -15.37 -1.21 -14.00
N GLN A 146 -16.60 -1.71 -13.96
CA GLN A 146 -16.96 -2.99 -14.57
C GLN A 146 -16.79 -2.92 -16.10
N GLU A 147 -17.30 -1.89 -16.76
CA GLU A 147 -17.14 -1.72 -18.21
C GLU A 147 -15.67 -1.59 -18.60
N LEU A 148 -14.87 -0.82 -17.84
CA LEU A 148 -13.43 -0.70 -18.08
C LEU A 148 -12.73 -2.07 -17.99
N THR A 149 -13.09 -2.88 -16.99
CA THR A 149 -12.53 -4.22 -16.79
C THR A 149 -12.95 -5.19 -17.90
N GLU A 150 -14.21 -5.13 -18.34
CA GLU A 150 -14.73 -5.93 -19.46
C GLU A 150 -14.09 -5.56 -20.81
N MET A 151 -13.81 -4.28 -21.04
CA MET A 151 -13.07 -3.85 -22.23
C MET A 151 -11.62 -4.35 -22.19
N ALA A 152 -10.98 -4.31 -21.01
CA ALA A 152 -9.62 -4.80 -20.83
C ALA A 152 -9.51 -6.32 -20.98
N SER A 153 -10.53 -7.08 -20.56
CA SER A 153 -10.53 -8.54 -20.71
C SER A 153 -10.61 -9.00 -22.16
N LYS A 154 -11.25 -8.19 -23.04
CA LYS A 154 -11.40 -8.44 -24.48
C LYS A 154 -10.23 -7.90 -25.31
N ALA A 155 -9.38 -7.05 -24.74
CA ALA A 155 -8.22 -6.49 -25.42
C ALA A 155 -7.08 -7.52 -25.54
N SER A 156 -6.22 -7.35 -26.56
CA SER A 156 -4.98 -8.12 -26.69
C SER A 156 -4.06 -7.85 -25.49
N GLY A 157 -3.63 -8.92 -24.81
CA GLY A 157 -2.74 -8.84 -23.66
C GLY A 157 -1.27 -8.69 -24.03
N PHE A 158 -0.46 -8.25 -23.07
CA PHE A 158 1.00 -8.17 -23.09
C PHE A 158 1.59 -7.37 -24.26
N LYS A 159 0.87 -6.32 -24.69
CA LYS A 159 1.30 -5.45 -25.79
C LYS A 159 2.44 -4.52 -25.39
N SER A 160 2.31 -3.91 -24.22
CA SER A 160 3.26 -2.95 -23.65
C SER A 160 3.18 -2.94 -22.14
N PHE A 161 4.18 -2.37 -21.48
CA PHE A 161 4.24 -2.24 -20.02
C PHE A 161 4.68 -0.84 -19.63
N ILE A 162 4.16 -0.36 -18.50
CA ILE A 162 4.68 0.80 -17.79
C ILE A 162 5.39 0.34 -16.53
N ASP A 163 6.29 1.16 -15.98
CA ASP A 163 6.71 1.00 -14.59
C ASP A 163 5.74 1.77 -13.69
N PRO A 164 4.88 1.10 -12.89
CA PRO A 164 3.96 1.79 -11.99
C PRO A 164 4.64 2.69 -10.95
N ASP A 165 5.92 2.45 -10.65
CA ASP A 165 6.69 3.26 -9.69
C ASP A 165 7.43 4.43 -10.36
N ASP A 166 7.30 4.63 -11.68
CA ASP A 166 7.90 5.80 -12.34
C ASP A 166 7.29 7.10 -11.75
N PRO A 167 8.12 8.02 -11.23
CA PRO A 167 7.65 9.23 -10.55
C PRO A 167 6.68 10.09 -11.36
N ARG A 168 6.69 9.97 -12.70
CA ARG A 168 5.75 10.70 -13.56
C ARG A 168 4.28 10.37 -13.30
N PHE A 169 3.99 9.19 -12.75
CA PHE A 169 2.63 8.73 -12.49
C PHE A 169 2.09 9.10 -11.10
N LEU A 170 2.91 9.74 -10.26
CA LEU A 170 2.50 10.14 -8.91
C LEU A 170 1.39 11.20 -8.94
N VAL A 171 1.59 12.26 -9.74
CA VAL A 171 0.64 13.38 -9.88
C VAL A 171 0.61 13.88 -11.33
N PRO A 172 0.16 13.07 -12.31
CA PRO A 172 0.06 13.52 -13.69
C PRO A 172 -1.10 14.50 -13.85
N LEU A 173 -0.96 15.47 -14.77
CA LEU A 173 -2.08 16.32 -15.17
C LEU A 173 -3.19 15.50 -15.84
N ASP A 174 -2.80 14.53 -16.67
CA ASP A 174 -3.69 13.57 -17.28
C ASP A 174 -3.00 12.20 -17.41
N MET A 175 -3.55 11.19 -16.73
CA MET A 175 -2.96 9.86 -16.68
C MET A 175 -2.91 9.17 -18.05
N ILE A 176 -3.91 9.39 -18.92
CA ILE A 176 -3.93 8.78 -20.25
C ILE A 176 -2.78 9.35 -21.08
N GLU A 177 -2.62 10.67 -21.09
CA GLU A 177 -1.58 11.35 -21.85
C GLU A 177 -0.18 10.98 -21.34
N GLU A 178 0.01 10.89 -20.02
CA GLU A 178 1.30 10.52 -19.43
C GLU A 178 1.68 9.07 -19.76
N ILE A 179 0.72 8.14 -19.74
CA ILE A 179 0.96 6.74 -20.19
C ILE A 179 1.33 6.73 -21.67
N MET A 180 0.59 7.43 -22.53
CA MET A 180 0.88 7.47 -23.96
C MET A 180 2.27 8.05 -24.26
N LYS A 181 2.68 9.07 -23.50
CA LYS A 181 4.01 9.67 -23.57
C LYS A 181 5.11 8.70 -23.12
N TYR A 182 4.90 7.99 -22.02
CA TYR A 182 5.82 6.95 -21.55
C TYR A 182 6.03 5.87 -22.62
N LEU A 183 4.94 5.39 -23.24
CA LEU A 183 5.01 4.38 -24.29
C LEU A 183 5.77 4.89 -25.53
N ASP A 184 5.57 6.15 -25.91
CA ASP A 184 6.27 6.77 -27.04
C ASP A 184 7.78 6.90 -26.77
N GLU A 185 8.16 7.44 -25.60
CA GLU A 185 9.56 7.59 -25.17
C GLU A 185 10.30 6.26 -25.07
N THR A 186 9.59 5.21 -24.65
CA THR A 186 10.13 3.84 -24.52
C THR A 186 9.99 3.01 -25.80
N LYS A 187 9.46 3.59 -26.89
CA LYS A 187 9.24 2.96 -28.20
C LYS A 187 8.40 1.68 -28.13
N GLN A 188 7.43 1.66 -27.24
CA GLN A 188 6.49 0.56 -27.08
C GLN A 188 5.25 0.78 -27.93
N GLU A 189 4.51 -0.29 -28.21
CA GLU A 189 3.30 -0.20 -29.00
C GLU A 189 2.18 0.53 -28.24
N LYS A 190 1.37 1.31 -28.98
CA LYS A 190 0.24 2.06 -28.39
C LYS A 190 -0.96 1.13 -28.14
N PRO A 191 -1.76 1.38 -27.09
CA PRO A 191 -2.95 0.59 -26.81
C PRO A 191 -4.00 0.71 -27.92
N ASP A 192 -4.72 -0.39 -28.17
CA ASP A 192 -5.85 -0.42 -29.12
C ASP A 192 -7.13 0.11 -28.45
N GLY A 193 -7.11 1.40 -28.09
CA GLY A 193 -8.19 2.08 -27.39
C GLY A 193 -8.19 1.87 -25.87
N ILE A 194 -9.33 2.17 -25.23
CA ILE A 194 -9.44 2.25 -23.76
C ILE A 194 -9.24 0.88 -23.09
N GLY A 195 -9.79 -0.19 -23.67
CA GLY A 195 -9.58 -1.55 -23.16
C GLY A 195 -8.09 -1.93 -23.14
N GLY A 196 -7.36 -1.63 -24.22
CA GLY A 196 -5.92 -1.86 -24.30
C GLY A 196 -5.14 -1.04 -23.28
N LEU A 197 -5.52 0.22 -23.06
CA LEU A 197 -4.87 1.10 -22.09
C LEU A 197 -5.02 0.55 -20.65
N VAL A 198 -6.25 0.19 -20.28
CA VAL A 198 -6.53 -0.41 -18.96
C VAL A 198 -5.81 -1.75 -18.81
N ARG A 199 -5.76 -2.56 -19.88
CA ARG A 199 -5.06 -3.85 -19.87
C ARG A 199 -3.56 -3.70 -19.62
N ILE A 200 -2.90 -2.76 -20.30
CA ILE A 200 -1.47 -2.43 -20.07
C ILE A 200 -1.22 -2.10 -18.60
N VAL A 201 -2.06 -1.26 -17.99
CA VAL A 201 -1.92 -0.89 -16.57
C VAL A 201 -2.06 -2.11 -15.66
N LEU A 202 -3.13 -2.89 -15.82
CA LEU A 202 -3.39 -4.06 -14.96
C LEU A 202 -2.29 -5.12 -15.07
N GLU A 203 -1.78 -5.37 -16.28
CA GLU A 203 -0.66 -6.29 -16.49
C GLU A 203 0.65 -5.74 -15.92
N SER A 204 0.90 -4.44 -16.04
CA SER A 204 2.07 -3.77 -15.44
C SER A 204 2.06 -3.85 -13.92
N LEU A 205 0.88 -3.66 -13.30
CA LEU A 205 0.70 -3.85 -11.85
C LEU A 205 0.96 -5.30 -11.44
N ALA A 206 0.40 -6.28 -12.17
CA ALA A 206 0.63 -7.70 -11.89
C ALA A 206 2.12 -8.07 -12.00
N MET A 207 2.82 -7.57 -13.01
CA MET A 207 4.25 -7.76 -13.18
C MET A 207 5.05 -7.09 -12.06
N LYS A 208 4.65 -5.89 -11.64
CA LYS A 208 5.27 -5.22 -10.49
C LYS A 208 5.06 -6.01 -9.20
N TYR A 209 3.87 -6.54 -8.93
CA TYR A 209 3.63 -7.38 -7.75
C TYR A 209 4.52 -8.61 -7.75
N ARG A 210 4.61 -9.30 -8.89
CA ARG A 210 5.55 -10.42 -9.05
C ARG A 210 6.99 -10.00 -8.75
N TYR A 211 7.45 -8.89 -9.32
CA TYR A 211 8.79 -8.35 -9.06
C TYR A 211 9.01 -8.11 -7.56
N VAL A 212 8.05 -7.50 -6.86
CA VAL A 212 8.15 -7.26 -5.43
C VAL A 212 8.21 -8.57 -4.63
N ILE A 213 7.37 -9.54 -4.96
CA ILE A 213 7.36 -10.86 -4.31
C ILE A 213 8.70 -11.57 -4.50
N GLU A 214 9.25 -11.61 -5.71
CA GLU A 214 10.56 -12.23 -5.97
C GLU A 214 11.69 -11.56 -5.17
N ARG A 215 11.64 -10.23 -4.99
CA ARG A 215 12.61 -9.49 -4.15
C ARG A 215 12.41 -9.76 -2.67
N MET A 216 11.18 -10.01 -2.26
CA MET A 216 10.86 -10.39 -0.89
C MET A 216 11.40 -11.79 -0.57
N GLU A 217 11.21 -12.77 -1.45
CA GLU A 217 11.82 -14.10 -1.32
C GLU A 217 13.35 -14.02 -1.20
N ASP A 218 13.97 -13.17 -2.03
CA ASP A 218 15.41 -12.91 -2.04
C ASP A 218 15.93 -12.19 -0.78
N LEU A 219 15.06 -11.50 -0.04
CA LEU A 219 15.37 -10.83 1.22
C LEU A 219 15.16 -11.76 2.43
N THR A 220 14.05 -12.51 2.43
CA THR A 220 13.67 -13.39 3.54
C THR A 220 14.37 -14.75 3.48
N GLY A 221 14.87 -15.15 2.30
CA GLY A 221 15.39 -16.49 2.06
C GLY A 221 14.32 -17.58 2.05
N LYS A 222 13.03 -17.20 2.07
CA LYS A 222 11.89 -18.11 2.04
C LYS A 222 11.22 -18.07 0.67
N LYS A 223 10.73 -19.23 0.21
CA LYS A 223 9.81 -19.28 -0.92
C LYS A 223 8.40 -19.01 -0.43
N LEU A 224 7.74 -18.04 -1.04
CA LEU A 224 6.37 -17.69 -0.68
C LEU A 224 5.41 -18.57 -1.48
N ARG A 225 4.42 -19.15 -0.80
CA ARG A 225 3.38 -19.94 -1.46
C ARG A 225 2.36 -19.00 -2.11
N ARG A 226 1.85 -19.44 -3.26
CA ARG A 226 0.80 -18.76 -4.03
C ARG A 226 -0.56 -19.02 -3.42
#